data_AF-A0A8T0S4C8-F1
#
_entry.id   AF-A0A8T0S4C8-F1
#
_cell.length_a   1.000
_cell.length_b   1.000
_cell.length_c   1.000
_cell.angle_alpha   90.00
_cell.angle_beta   90.00
_cell.angle_gamma   90.00
#
_symmetry.space_group_name_H-M   'P 1'
#
loop_
_entity.id
_entity.type
_entity.pdbx_description
1 polymer ?
#
loop_
_entity_poly.entity_id
_entity_poly.type
_entity_poly.pdbx_seq_one_letter_code
_entity_poly.pdbx_strand_id
1 'polypeptide(L)'
;MASQSSVSAPDPRLSEELPLITCTECGRKKVLRLKSRQEWSFGQVFYCCPMHKRDGTGCPFWFWKEDYVEHLKKIGILNGGEWSRKGNIKDDDEKMMLGNGGTSRKEEDSSAEVVRLLRSICMLCYCILVVQVVMLFVHLLKR
;
A
#
# COMPACT_ATOMS: atom_id res chain seq x y z
N MET A 1 -6.73 -33.21 23.30
CA MET A 1 -5.40 -32.64 22.98
C MET A 1 -5.46 -32.01 21.60
N ALA A 2 -4.66 -30.96 21.40
CA ALA A 2 -4.35 -30.20 20.19
C ALA A 2 -5.29 -29.04 19.75
N SER A 3 -4.87 -27.84 20.16
CA SER A 3 -4.62 -26.66 19.32
C SER A 3 -5.80 -25.90 18.71
N GLN A 4 -6.31 -24.93 19.48
CA GLN A 4 -7.02 -23.79 18.91
C GLN A 4 -5.98 -22.76 18.45
N SER A 5 -5.68 -22.75 17.14
CA SER A 5 -4.92 -21.68 16.51
C SER A 5 -5.72 -20.38 16.63
N SER A 6 -5.30 -19.51 17.55
CA SER A 6 -5.90 -18.20 17.74
C SER A 6 -5.52 -17.31 16.55
N VAL A 7 -6.34 -17.34 15.49
CA VAL A 7 -6.29 -16.32 14.45
C VAL A 7 -6.82 -15.03 15.09
N SER A 8 -5.91 -14.12 15.42
CA SER A 8 -6.28 -12.79 15.91
C SER A 8 -7.12 -12.09 14.85
N ALA A 9 -8.43 -12.00 15.10
CA ALA A 9 -9.32 -11.23 14.26
C ALA A 9 -8.85 -9.76 14.23
N PRO A 10 -8.83 -9.10 13.06
CA PRO A 10 -8.45 -7.70 12.99
C PRO A 10 -9.43 -6.85 13.81
N ASP A 11 -8.91 -6.08 14.78
CA ASP A 11 -9.74 -5.21 15.65
C ASP A 11 -10.53 -4.22 14.77
N PRO A 12 -11.88 -4.24 14.83
CA PRO A 12 -12.72 -3.35 14.04
C PRO A 12 -12.46 -1.86 14.29
N ARG A 13 -11.98 -1.47 15.48
CA ARG A 13 -11.77 -0.07 15.88
C ARG A 13 -10.57 0.57 15.20
N LEU A 14 -9.52 -0.21 14.92
CA LEU A 14 -8.39 0.26 14.12
C LEU A 14 -8.79 0.63 12.68
N SER A 15 -9.92 0.13 12.17
CA SER A 15 -10.37 0.39 10.78
C SER A 15 -10.79 1.83 10.51
N GLU A 16 -11.22 2.55 11.54
CA GLU A 16 -11.76 3.91 11.42
C GLU A 16 -10.73 4.98 11.82
N GLU A 17 -9.68 4.59 12.55
CA GLU A 17 -8.66 5.51 13.08
C GLU A 17 -7.34 5.50 12.30
N LEU A 18 -7.21 4.68 11.25
CA LEU A 18 -5.98 4.64 10.45
C LEU A 18 -5.72 6.02 9.80
N PRO A 19 -4.54 6.61 10.03
CA PRO A 19 -4.26 7.96 9.58
C PRO A 19 -4.25 8.06 8.06
N LEU A 20 -4.89 9.09 7.52
CA LEU A 20 -4.85 9.43 6.09
C LEU A 20 -3.63 10.33 5.83
N ILE A 21 -2.50 9.68 5.62
CA ILE A 21 -1.21 10.35 5.39
C ILE A 21 -1.21 11.10 4.07
N THR A 22 -0.27 12.03 3.92
CA THR A 22 0.08 12.55 2.59
C THR A 22 0.67 11.39 1.77
N CYS A 23 0.21 11.24 0.53
CA CYS A 23 0.69 10.19 -0.36
C CYS A 23 2.22 10.25 -0.47
N THR A 24 2.89 9.16 -0.10
CA THR A 24 4.37 9.08 -0.07
C THR A 24 4.96 8.99 -1.47
N GLU A 25 4.21 8.49 -2.45
CA GLU A 25 4.67 8.38 -3.84
C GLU A 25 4.64 9.71 -4.60
N CYS A 26 3.61 10.53 -4.41
CA CYS A 26 3.46 11.79 -5.16
C CYS A 26 3.67 13.05 -4.32
N GLY A 27 3.58 12.97 -2.98
CA GLY A 27 3.74 14.09 -2.05
C GLY A 27 2.65 15.16 -2.10
N ARG A 28 1.69 15.09 -3.03
CA ARG A 28 0.78 16.21 -3.36
C ARG A 28 -0.53 16.21 -2.61
N LYS A 29 -1.15 15.04 -2.42
CA LYS A 29 -2.50 14.91 -1.86
C LYS A 29 -2.55 13.86 -0.76
N LYS A 30 -3.49 14.03 0.17
CA LYS A 30 -3.79 13.02 1.18
C LYS A 30 -4.40 11.78 0.55
N VAL A 31 -4.04 10.63 1.10
CA VAL A 31 -4.58 9.32 0.75
C VAL A 31 -6.07 9.26 1.14
N LEU A 32 -6.87 8.60 0.31
CA LEU A 32 -8.30 8.39 0.55
C LEU A 32 -8.54 6.97 1.05
N ARG A 33 -9.47 6.83 1.99
CA ARG A 33 -10.04 5.55 2.40
C ARG A 33 -11.33 5.31 1.64
N LEU A 34 -11.41 4.20 0.92
CA LEU A 34 -12.54 3.85 0.05
C LEU A 34 -13.01 2.42 0.34
N LYS A 35 -14.27 2.14 0.02
CA LYS A 35 -14.83 0.78 0.03
C LYS A 35 -14.99 0.29 -1.39
N SER A 36 -14.55 -0.93 -1.67
CA SER A 36 -14.71 -1.56 -2.98
C SER A 36 -16.18 -1.84 -3.26
N ARG A 37 -16.57 -1.61 -4.52
CA ARG A 37 -17.90 -1.88 -5.07
C ARG A 37 -17.87 -3.04 -6.07
N GLN A 38 -16.72 -3.70 -6.23
CA GLN A 38 -16.59 -4.85 -7.13
C GLN A 38 -17.21 -6.08 -6.47
N GLU A 39 -17.79 -6.97 -7.28
CA GLU A 39 -18.53 -8.13 -6.78
C GLU A 39 -17.68 -9.05 -5.89
N TRP A 40 -16.45 -9.34 -6.29
CA TRP A 40 -15.52 -10.21 -5.55
C TRP A 40 -14.83 -9.56 -4.35
N SER A 41 -14.95 -8.24 -4.17
CA SER A 41 -14.32 -7.50 -3.05
C SER A 41 -15.28 -6.51 -2.40
N PHE A 42 -16.59 -6.75 -2.52
CA PHE A 42 -17.60 -5.78 -2.11
C PHE A 42 -17.48 -5.45 -0.62
N GLY A 43 -17.39 -4.16 -0.30
CA GLY A 43 -17.27 -3.67 1.08
C GLY A 43 -15.84 -3.70 1.65
N GLN A 44 -14.87 -4.32 0.98
CA GLN A 44 -13.47 -4.30 1.42
C GLN A 44 -12.88 -2.89 1.35
N VAL A 45 -12.11 -2.51 2.36
CA VAL A 45 -11.51 -1.17 2.47
C VAL A 45 -10.15 -1.14 1.81
N PHE A 46 -9.89 -0.12 1.01
CA PHE A 46 -8.59 0.16 0.42
C PHE A 46 -8.22 1.64 0.55
N TYR A 47 -6.93 1.91 0.42
CA TYR A 47 -6.33 3.23 0.55
C TYR A 47 -5.63 3.59 -0.76
N CYS A 48 -5.94 4.75 -1.35
CA CYS A 48 -5.30 5.17 -2.61
C CYS A 48 -5.05 6.67 -2.70
N CYS A 49 -4.10 7.06 -3.53
CA CYS A 49 -3.92 8.46 -3.89
C CYS A 49 -5.09 8.95 -4.76
N PRO A 50 -5.58 10.20 -4.59
CA PRO A 50 -6.59 10.77 -5.49
C PRO A 50 -6.12 10.91 -6.95
N MET A 51 -4.80 10.87 -7.19
CA MET A 51 -4.21 10.89 -8.52
C MET A 51 -3.97 9.48 -9.07
N HIS A 52 -4.38 8.43 -8.35
CA HIS A 52 -4.31 7.07 -8.83
C HIS A 52 -5.23 6.89 -10.03
N LYS A 53 -4.73 6.23 -11.07
CA LYS A 53 -5.51 5.88 -12.25
C LYS A 53 -5.27 4.41 -12.57
N ARG A 54 -6.36 3.72 -12.94
CA ARG A 54 -6.37 2.27 -13.20
C ARG A 54 -5.56 1.88 -14.45
N ASP A 55 -5.42 2.80 -15.40
CA ASP A 55 -4.61 2.65 -16.61
C ASP A 55 -3.09 2.69 -16.34
N GLY A 56 -2.67 2.94 -15.10
CA GLY A 56 -1.26 2.99 -14.71
C GLY A 56 -0.57 4.33 -15.01
N THR A 57 -1.27 5.31 -15.60
CA THR A 57 -0.71 6.65 -15.85
C THR A 57 -0.74 7.56 -14.62
N GLY A 58 -1.42 7.12 -13.55
CA GLY A 58 -1.57 7.85 -12.30
C GLY A 58 -0.53 7.48 -11.25
N CYS A 59 -0.69 8.06 -10.07
CA CYS A 59 0.12 7.72 -8.90
C CYS A 59 -0.07 6.22 -8.55
N PRO A 60 1.00 5.44 -8.36
CA PRO A 60 0.89 4.01 -8.08
C PRO A 60 0.43 3.69 -6.65
N PHE A 61 0.33 4.70 -5.77
CA PHE A 61 -0.08 4.53 -4.37
C PHE A 61 -1.49 3.96 -4.26
N TRP A 62 -1.56 2.66 -3.94
CA TRP A 62 -2.78 1.91 -3.73
C TRP A 62 -2.46 0.68 -2.86
N PHE A 63 -3.23 0.48 -1.79
CA PHE A 63 -3.04 -0.61 -0.83
C PHE A 63 -4.38 -1.12 -0.32
N TRP A 64 -4.51 -2.41 -0.07
CA TRP A 64 -5.59 -2.90 0.80
C TRP A 64 -5.37 -2.42 2.23
N LYS A 65 -6.41 -2.52 3.08
CA LYS A 65 -6.31 -2.08 4.47
C LYS A 65 -5.14 -2.74 5.20
N GLU A 66 -4.96 -4.04 5.04
CA GLU A 66 -3.94 -4.83 5.71
C GLU A 66 -2.54 -4.36 5.27
N ASP A 67 -2.32 -4.22 3.97
CA ASP A 67 -1.07 -3.73 3.39
C ASP A 67 -0.79 -2.28 3.78
N TYR A 68 -1.84 -1.46 3.93
CA TYR A 68 -1.72 -0.07 4.34
C TYR A 68 -1.25 0.04 5.80
N VAL A 69 -1.74 -0.82 6.69
CA VAL A 69 -1.26 -0.88 8.08
C VAL A 69 0.22 -1.23 8.12
N GLU A 70 0.65 -2.20 7.32
CA GLU A 70 2.05 -2.59 7.23
C GLU A 70 2.91 -1.45 6.64
N HIS A 71 2.42 -0.77 5.60
CA HIS A 71 3.07 0.40 5.04
C HIS A 71 3.24 1.51 6.09
N LEU A 72 2.20 1.80 6.87
CA LEU A 72 2.24 2.79 7.95
C LEU A 72 3.22 2.42 9.08
N LYS A 73 3.34 1.13 9.41
CA LYS A 73 4.34 0.63 10.36
C LYS A 73 5.75 0.82 9.79
N LYS A 74 5.96 0.47 8.52
CA LYS A 74 7.26 0.58 7.84
C LYS A 74 7.80 2.02 7.82
N ILE A 75 6.92 3.00 7.60
CA ILE A 75 7.29 4.42 7.61
C ILE A 75 7.32 5.04 9.03
N GLY A 76 7.11 4.24 10.07
CA GLY A 76 7.22 4.67 11.47
C GLY A 76 6.04 5.46 12.02
N ILE A 77 4.91 5.56 11.29
CA ILE A 77 3.74 6.34 11.72
C ILE A 77 2.91 5.61 12.79
N LEU A 78 2.94 4.27 12.81
CA LEU A 78 2.20 3.46 13.80
C LEU A 78 3.07 2.90 14.93
N ASN A 79 4.29 3.45 15.14
CA ASN A 79 5.10 3.07 16.29
C ASN A 79 4.58 3.75 17.57
N GLY A 80 3.67 3.05 18.26
CA GLY A 80 3.39 3.15 19.69
C GLY A 80 3.47 4.55 20.31
N GLY A 81 2.46 5.39 20.10
CA GLY A 81 2.04 6.34 21.14
C GLY A 81 1.91 7.81 20.80
N GLU A 82 2.35 8.34 19.65
CA GLU A 82 2.21 9.78 19.42
C GLU A 82 1.94 10.14 17.95
N TRP A 83 0.65 10.20 17.61
CA TRP A 83 0.19 10.99 16.47
C TRP A 83 0.36 12.47 16.84
N SER A 84 1.49 13.06 16.45
CA SER A 84 1.68 14.50 16.57
C SER A 84 0.67 15.20 15.66
N ARG A 85 -0.43 15.63 16.28
CA ARG A 85 -1.53 16.39 15.70
C ARG A 85 -1.00 17.76 15.25
N LYS A 86 -0.25 17.83 14.15
CA LYS A 86 -0.01 19.10 13.46
C LYS A 86 -1.25 19.40 12.62
N GLY A 87 -2.26 19.90 13.34
CA GLY A 87 -3.43 20.54 12.77
C GLY A 87 -2.98 21.66 11.85
N ASN A 88 -3.58 21.70 10.67
CA ASN A 88 -3.40 22.78 9.72
C ASN A 88 -4.31 23.92 10.17
N ILE A 89 -3.79 24.82 10.99
CA ILE A 89 -4.33 26.17 11.17
C ILE A 89 -3.26 27.08 10.59
N LYS A 90 -3.60 27.78 9.50
CA LYS A 90 -2.84 28.92 9.01
C LYS A 90 -2.88 29.99 10.10
N ASP A 91 -1.77 30.67 10.33
CA ASP A 91 -1.63 32.13 10.49
C ASP A 91 -0.20 32.40 11.01
N ASP A 92 0.60 32.99 10.12
CA ASP A 92 1.62 34.03 10.29
C ASP A 92 2.64 34.03 11.46
N ASP A 93 3.85 34.45 11.08
CA ASP A 93 4.95 35.02 11.87
C ASP A 93 6.02 34.14 12.55
N GLU A 94 7.24 34.34 12.00
CA GLU A 94 8.59 34.33 12.60
C GLU A 94 9.11 33.21 13.52
N LYS A 95 10.20 32.60 13.01
CA LYS A 95 11.51 32.39 13.67
C LYS A 95 11.48 31.63 14.99
N MET A 96 12.09 30.42 15.05
CA MET A 96 13.28 30.05 15.86
C MET A 96 13.91 28.75 15.31
N MET A 97 15.24 28.71 15.27
CA MET A 97 16.06 27.56 14.81
C MET A 97 16.21 26.48 15.90
N LEU A 98 16.54 25.24 15.51
CA LEU A 98 17.78 24.51 15.90
C LEU A 98 17.71 22.99 15.59
N GLY A 99 18.74 22.51 14.88
CA GLY A 99 19.32 21.14 14.99
C GLY A 99 18.49 19.98 14.42
N ASN A 100 19.05 18.93 13.82
CA ASN A 100 20.43 18.49 13.69
C ASN A 100 20.49 17.47 12.54
N GLY A 101 21.64 17.34 11.90
CA GLY A 101 21.84 16.52 10.70
C GLY A 101 21.54 15.03 10.88
N GLY A 102 20.89 14.46 9.87
CA GLY A 102 20.67 13.03 9.71
C GLY A 102 20.76 12.65 8.23
N THR A 103 22.00 12.42 7.79
CA THR A 103 22.42 11.60 6.64
C THR A 103 21.55 11.61 5.38
N SER A 104 22.08 12.29 4.35
CA SER A 104 21.89 11.96 2.95
C SER A 104 21.98 10.45 2.72
N ARG A 105 20.86 9.79 2.43
CA ARG A 105 20.83 8.59 1.59
C ARG A 105 19.88 8.84 0.43
N LYS A 106 20.49 9.09 -0.72
CA LYS A 106 19.85 9.01 -2.04
C LYS A 106 19.50 7.54 -2.29
N GLU A 107 18.35 7.07 -1.83
CA GLU A 107 17.84 5.72 -2.10
C GLU A 107 16.30 5.74 -2.17
N GLU A 108 15.71 6.62 -2.98
CA GLU A 108 14.23 6.74 -3.04
C GLU A 108 13.59 6.51 -4.42
N ASP A 109 14.36 6.20 -5.47
CA ASP A 109 13.78 5.82 -6.78
C ASP A 109 13.68 4.29 -6.99
N SER A 110 14.46 3.50 -6.24
CA SER A 110 14.61 2.05 -6.51
C SER A 110 13.36 1.23 -6.12
N SER A 111 12.61 1.64 -5.10
CA SER A 111 11.50 0.82 -4.59
C SER A 111 10.31 0.80 -5.55
N ALA A 112 10.02 1.92 -6.22
CA ALA A 112 8.92 2.00 -7.18
C ALA A 112 9.22 1.20 -8.45
N GLU A 113 10.47 1.26 -8.94
CA GLU A 113 10.91 0.46 -10.08
C GLU A 113 10.91 -1.04 -9.75
N VAL A 114 11.35 -1.42 -8.55
CA VAL A 114 11.32 -2.81 -8.08
C VAL A 114 9.88 -3.33 -7.98
N VAL A 115 8.92 -2.55 -7.50
CA VAL A 115 7.50 -2.97 -7.44
C VAL A 115 6.89 -3.11 -8.84
N ARG A 116 7.23 -2.21 -9.76
CA ARG A 116 6.81 -2.30 -11.17
C ARG A 116 7.40 -3.53 -11.86
N LEU A 117 8.69 -3.76 -11.67
CA LEU A 117 9.39 -4.95 -12.17
C LEU A 117 8.81 -6.22 -11.56
N LEU A 118 8.59 -6.26 -10.25
CA LEU A 118 8.00 -7.41 -9.57
C LEU A 118 6.59 -7.72 -10.10
N ARG A 119 5.76 -6.70 -10.29
CA ARG A 119 4.41 -6.87 -10.87
C ARG A 119 4.46 -7.35 -12.32
N SER A 120 5.43 -6.89 -13.11
CA SER A 120 5.66 -7.35 -14.48
C SER A 120 6.15 -8.80 -14.53
N ILE A 121 7.12 -9.15 -13.68
CA ILE A 121 7.67 -10.51 -13.57
C ILE A 121 6.58 -11.50 -13.15
N CYS A 122 5.77 -11.18 -12.13
CA CYS A 122 4.67 -12.02 -11.69
C CYS A 122 3.65 -12.29 -12.81
N MET A 123 3.32 -11.27 -13.61
CA MET A 123 2.43 -11.43 -14.77
C MET A 123 3.04 -12.36 -15.84
N LEU A 124 4.32 -12.18 -16.16
CA LEU A 124 5.02 -13.05 -17.12
C LEU A 124 5.07 -14.50 -16.64
N CYS A 125 5.38 -14.74 -15.36
CA CYS A 125 5.38 -16.07 -14.76
C CYS A 125 4.00 -16.73 -14.87
N TYR A 126 2.93 -16.00 -14.55
CA TYR A 126 1.57 -16.50 -14.69
C TYR A 126 1.23 -16.87 -16.15
N CYS A 127 1.57 -16.02 -17.11
CA CYS A 127 1.36 -16.29 -18.54
C CYS A 127 2.09 -17.56 -19.00
N ILE A 128 3.35 -17.74 -18.61
CA ILE A 128 4.14 -18.94 -18.95
C ILE A 128 3.49 -20.19 -18.35
N LEU A 129 3.07 -20.15 -17.09
CA LEU A 129 2.40 -21.28 -16.44
C LEU A 129 1.10 -21.66 -17.17
N VAL A 130 0.28 -20.68 -17.55
CA VAL A 130 -0.96 -20.91 -18.30
C VAL A 130 -0.66 -21.57 -19.65
N VAL A 131 0.31 -21.06 -20.41
CA VAL A 131 0.70 -21.65 -21.70
C VAL A 131 1.18 -23.09 -21.53
N GLN A 132 2.00 -23.37 -20.51
CA GLN A 132 2.47 -24.73 -20.22
C GLN A 132 1.30 -25.68 -19.90
N VAL A 133 0.35 -25.25 -19.07
CA VAL A 133 -0.84 -26.06 -18.75
C VAL A 133 -1.69 -26.33 -20.00
N VAL A 134 -1.92 -25.33 -20.84
CA VAL A 134 -2.67 -25.49 -22.09
C VAL A 134 -1.95 -26.44 -23.05
N MET A 135 -0.63 -26.29 -23.22
CA MET A 135 0.17 -27.17 -24.06
C MET A 135 0.14 -28.62 -23.56
N LEU A 136 0.27 -28.83 -22.24
CA LEU A 136 0.12 -30.14 -21.63
C LEU A 136 -1.26 -30.72 -21.85
N PHE A 137 -2.32 -29.92 -21.67
CA PHE A 137 -3.69 -30.34 -21.89
C PHE A 137 -3.93 -30.75 -23.36
N VAL A 138 -3.43 -29.97 -24.31
CA VAL A 138 -3.48 -30.33 -25.74
C VAL A 138 -2.71 -31.62 -26.02
N HIS A 139 -1.55 -31.82 -25.41
CA HIS A 139 -0.79 -33.07 -25.54
C HIS A 139 -1.53 -34.27 -24.94
N LEU A 140 -2.26 -34.08 -23.83
CA LEU A 140 -3.06 -35.11 -23.19
C LEU A 140 -4.32 -35.45 -23.99
N LEU A 141 -4.94 -34.47 -24.67
CA LEU A 141 -6.08 -34.68 -25.57
C LEU A 141 -5.66 -35.30 -26.90
N LYS A 142 -4.38 -35.17 -27.28
CA LYS A 142 -3.83 -35.71 -28.52
C LYS A 142 -3.24 -37.12 -28.35
N ARG A 143 -3.30 -37.67 -27.14
CA ARG A 143 -2.87 -39.03 -26.80
C ARG A 143 -4.08 -39.93 -26.64
#